data_AF-A0A9P5L3F3-F1
#
_entry.id   AF-A0A9P5L3F3-F1
#
_cell.length_a   1.000
_cell.length_b   1.000
_cell.length_c   1.000
_cell.angle_alpha   90.00
_cell.angle_beta   90.00
_cell.angle_gamma   90.00
#
_symmetry.space_group_name_H-M   'P 1'
#
loop_
_entity.id
_entity.type
_entity.pdbx_description
1 polymer ?
#
loop_
_entity_poly.entity_id
_entity_poly.type
_entity_poly.pdbx_seq_one_letter_code
_entity_poly.pdbx_strand_id
1 'polypeptide(L)'
;MQLLSLVGVMALVPAVFSSPVTEFKNIAVRADDRGTETISGLGARKQEVVNAGGNTRDLAIAMLETTTMTTDYTYGDGKSGDATNFGIFKQNWYMLRHSASEFLGQTVDDVDNGAILNSDLGKDIQARHDGEEYYGYETWFSGHRNGESGVNNPGTDDINAYIDAVAWIQEQIESDEKYQSDDTRFWVDVQAI
;
A
#
# COMPACT_ATOMS: atom_id res chain seq x y z
N MET A 1 -37.45 -51.53 -64.84
CA MET A 1 -37.47 -52.72 -63.98
C MET A 1 -36.36 -52.53 -62.95
N GLN A 2 -36.73 -52.44 -61.66
CA GLN A 2 -35.89 -52.51 -60.43
C GLN A 2 -34.63 -51.62 -60.35
N LEU A 3 -34.67 -50.52 -59.56
CA LEU A 3 -34.24 -50.44 -58.15
C LEU A 3 -32.77 -50.84 -57.92
N LEU A 4 -31.94 -49.88 -57.52
CA LEU A 4 -31.15 -49.97 -56.29
C LEU A 4 -30.42 -48.64 -56.00
N SER A 5 -30.80 -48.04 -54.88
CA SER A 5 -30.09 -46.96 -54.18
C SER A 5 -28.68 -47.39 -53.80
N LEU A 6 -27.71 -46.48 -53.91
CA LEU A 6 -26.60 -46.41 -52.97
C LEU A 6 -26.47 -44.97 -52.45
N VAL A 7 -26.86 -44.82 -51.19
CA VAL A 7 -26.61 -43.66 -50.34
C VAL A 7 -25.18 -43.79 -49.81
N GLY A 8 -24.29 -42.89 -50.25
CA GLY A 8 -22.94 -42.74 -49.70
C GLY A 8 -22.92 -41.60 -48.68
N VAL A 9 -22.75 -41.96 -47.41
CA VAL A 9 -22.78 -41.08 -46.24
C VAL A 9 -21.57 -40.14 -46.23
N MET A 10 -21.82 -38.82 -46.29
CA MET A 10 -20.83 -37.79 -45.94
C MET A 10 -20.65 -37.80 -44.42
N ALA A 11 -19.44 -38.13 -43.95
CA ALA A 11 -19.06 -37.96 -42.56
C ALA A 11 -18.86 -36.47 -42.26
N LEU A 12 -19.85 -35.85 -41.62
CA LEU A 12 -19.70 -34.54 -40.97
C LEU A 12 -19.17 -34.78 -39.56
N VAL A 13 -17.88 -34.47 -39.36
CA VAL A 13 -17.28 -34.39 -38.03
C VAL A 13 -17.80 -33.11 -37.36
N PRO A 14 -18.46 -33.16 -36.19
CA PRO A 14 -18.68 -31.95 -35.42
C PRO A 14 -17.35 -31.53 -34.80
N ALA A 15 -16.82 -30.39 -35.26
CA ALA A 15 -15.77 -29.68 -34.55
C ALA A 15 -16.33 -29.25 -33.19
N VAL A 16 -15.88 -29.92 -32.12
CA VAL A 16 -16.13 -29.48 -30.76
C VAL A 16 -15.27 -28.24 -30.54
N PHE A 17 -15.85 -27.05 -30.71
CA PHE A 17 -15.27 -25.82 -30.19
C PHE A 17 -15.40 -25.88 -28.66
N SER A 18 -14.41 -26.45 -28.00
CA SER A 18 -14.20 -26.23 -26.58
C SER A 18 -13.64 -24.82 -26.41
N SER A 19 -14.53 -23.83 -26.31
CA SER A 19 -14.15 -22.53 -25.77
C SER A 19 -13.67 -22.76 -24.33
N PRO A 20 -12.48 -22.29 -23.93
CA PRO A 20 -12.19 -22.18 -22.50
C PRO A 20 -13.20 -21.18 -21.96
N VAL A 21 -14.17 -21.68 -21.19
CA VAL A 21 -14.90 -20.83 -20.25
C VAL A 21 -13.83 -20.39 -19.27
N THR A 22 -13.28 -19.21 -19.49
CA THR A 22 -12.58 -18.49 -18.43
C THR A 22 -13.62 -18.34 -17.33
N GLU A 23 -13.47 -19.16 -16.30
CA GLU A 23 -14.12 -18.97 -15.03
C GLU A 23 -13.55 -17.67 -14.47
N PHE A 24 -14.12 -16.55 -14.93
CA PHE A 24 -13.98 -15.28 -14.26
C PHE A 24 -14.59 -15.50 -12.88
N LYS A 25 -13.73 -15.85 -11.92
CA LYS A 25 -13.99 -15.50 -10.53
C LYS A 25 -14.38 -14.03 -10.60
N ASN A 26 -15.65 -13.76 -10.35
CA ASN A 26 -16.17 -12.44 -10.10
C ASN A 26 -15.41 -11.89 -8.89
N ILE A 27 -14.22 -11.35 -9.12
CA ILE A 27 -13.73 -10.23 -8.33
C ILE A 27 -14.62 -9.09 -8.80
N ALA A 28 -15.82 -9.02 -8.23
CA ALA A 28 -16.56 -7.78 -8.24
C ALA A 28 -15.65 -6.78 -7.54
N VAL A 29 -14.91 -6.00 -8.33
CA VAL A 29 -14.26 -4.78 -7.88
C VAL A 29 -15.38 -3.98 -7.23
N ARG A 30 -15.41 -3.95 -5.90
CA ARG A 30 -16.34 -3.07 -5.20
C ARG A 30 -15.79 -1.66 -5.45
N ALA A 31 -16.33 -0.97 -6.43
CA ALA A 31 -15.99 0.42 -6.70
C ALA A 31 -16.19 1.36 -5.50
N ASP A 32 -16.80 0.87 -4.40
CA ASP A 32 -17.04 1.60 -3.16
C ASP A 32 -15.91 1.47 -2.10
N ASP A 33 -14.89 0.62 -2.31
CA ASP A 33 -13.78 0.42 -1.35
C ASP A 33 -12.55 1.31 -1.59
N ARG A 34 -12.62 2.17 -2.61
CA ARG A 34 -11.57 3.10 -3.01
C ARG A 34 -12.13 4.27 -3.80
N GLY A 35 -11.39 5.35 -3.93
CA GLY A 35 -11.84 6.50 -4.71
C GLY A 35 -10.87 7.66 -4.76
N THR A 36 -11.41 8.81 -5.16
CA THR A 36 -10.69 10.08 -5.19
C THR A 36 -11.46 11.18 -4.48
N GLU A 37 -10.72 12.15 -3.93
CA GLU A 37 -11.25 13.39 -3.39
C GLU A 37 -10.25 14.53 -3.59
N THR A 38 -10.71 15.78 -3.58
CA THR A 38 -9.83 16.96 -3.66
C THR A 38 -9.57 17.50 -2.27
N ILE A 39 -8.31 17.50 -1.85
CA ILE A 39 -7.86 18.04 -0.56
C ILE A 39 -7.05 19.30 -0.82
N SER A 40 -7.62 20.46 -0.48
CA SER A 40 -6.98 21.75 -0.77
C SER A 40 -5.59 21.84 -0.12
N GLY A 41 -4.57 22.14 -0.93
CA GLY A 41 -3.19 22.27 -0.48
C GLY A 41 -2.39 20.97 -0.44
N LEU A 42 -3.02 19.82 -0.72
CA LEU A 42 -2.33 18.53 -0.74
C LEU A 42 -1.25 18.48 -1.83
N GLY A 43 -1.45 19.15 -2.97
CA GLY A 43 -0.47 19.23 -4.04
C GLY A 43 0.84 19.87 -3.59
N ALA A 44 0.76 20.97 -2.85
CA ALA A 44 1.93 21.60 -2.24
C ALA A 44 2.59 20.66 -1.22
N ARG A 45 1.79 19.95 -0.42
CA ARG A 45 2.31 18.98 0.56
C ARG A 45 3.02 17.79 -0.09
N LYS A 46 2.50 17.25 -1.19
CA LYS A 46 3.18 16.20 -1.98
C LYS A 46 4.56 16.69 -2.45
N GLN A 47 4.64 17.94 -2.91
CA GLN A 47 5.91 18.53 -3.32
C GLN A 47 6.88 18.70 -2.15
N GLU A 48 6.42 19.04 -0.95
CA GLU A 48 7.27 19.03 0.25
C GLU A 48 7.86 17.63 0.53
N VAL A 49 7.05 16.57 0.41
CA VAL A 49 7.50 15.17 0.60
C VAL A 49 8.55 14.79 -0.45
N VAL A 50 8.28 15.06 -1.73
CA VAL A 50 9.24 14.75 -2.82
C VAL A 50 10.54 15.55 -2.65
N ASN A 51 10.45 16.85 -2.32
CA ASN A 51 11.62 17.70 -2.10
C ASN A 51 12.45 17.30 -0.88
N ALA A 52 11.84 16.62 0.10
CA ALA A 52 12.52 16.07 1.26
C ALA A 52 13.14 14.67 1.00
N GLY A 53 13.07 14.17 -0.24
CA GLY A 53 13.67 12.90 -0.66
C GLY A 53 12.67 11.76 -0.91
N GLY A 54 11.37 12.04 -0.78
CA GLY A 54 10.32 11.04 -1.00
C GLY A 54 10.13 10.67 -2.47
N ASN A 55 9.62 9.48 -2.70
CA ASN A 55 9.22 8.95 -4.01
C ASN A 55 7.69 8.70 -4.06
N THR A 56 7.19 8.18 -5.19
CA THR A 56 5.76 7.90 -5.38
C THR A 56 5.18 6.88 -4.41
N ARG A 57 5.99 5.92 -3.92
CA ARG A 57 5.58 5.00 -2.86
C ARG A 57 5.44 5.70 -1.52
N ASP A 58 6.37 6.60 -1.18
CA ASP A 58 6.25 7.42 0.04
C ASP A 58 4.97 8.25 0.00
N LEU A 59 4.66 8.86 -1.16
CA LEU A 59 3.39 9.57 -1.34
C LEU A 59 2.19 8.63 -1.12
N ALA A 60 2.22 7.42 -1.68
CA ALA A 60 1.13 6.46 -1.56
C ALA A 60 0.89 5.99 -0.12
N ILE A 61 1.96 5.67 0.61
CA ILE A 61 1.89 5.26 2.03
C ILE A 61 1.31 6.41 2.86
N ALA A 62 1.90 7.60 2.79
CA ALA A 62 1.43 8.74 3.59
C ALA A 62 -0.01 9.17 3.25
N MET A 63 -0.43 9.02 2.00
CA MET A 63 -1.79 9.31 1.52
C MET A 63 -2.83 8.30 2.03
N LEU A 64 -2.43 7.03 2.21
CA LEU A 64 -3.25 6.02 2.86
C LEU A 64 -3.37 6.29 4.38
N GLU A 65 -2.28 6.67 5.02
CA GLU A 65 -2.20 6.85 6.48
C GLU A 65 -2.96 8.07 7.00
N THR A 66 -2.96 9.18 6.24
CA THR A 66 -3.71 10.40 6.60
C THR A 66 -4.24 11.13 5.37
N THR A 67 -5.34 11.88 5.54
CA THR A 67 -5.96 12.65 4.45
C THR A 67 -5.05 13.77 3.93
N THR A 68 -4.24 14.37 4.80
CA THR A 68 -3.45 15.59 4.52
C THR A 68 -1.94 15.33 4.48
N MET A 69 -1.47 14.10 4.71
CA MET A 69 -0.04 13.75 4.81
C MET A 69 0.70 14.59 5.87
N THR A 70 0.04 14.77 7.02
CA THR A 70 0.49 15.56 8.18
C THR A 70 0.56 14.71 9.45
N THR A 71 1.06 15.30 10.53
CA THR A 71 1.33 14.63 11.80
C THR A 71 0.47 15.18 12.95
N ASP A 72 -0.66 15.81 12.62
CA ASP A 72 -1.63 16.42 13.54
C ASP A 72 -2.66 15.41 14.09
N TYR A 73 -2.45 14.11 13.86
CA TYR A 73 -3.20 13.04 14.51
C TYR A 73 -2.86 12.99 16.02
N THR A 74 -3.69 12.27 16.78
CA THR A 74 -3.46 12.08 18.22
C THR A 74 -2.05 11.53 18.45
N TYR A 75 -1.27 12.11 19.38
CA TYR A 75 0.10 11.68 19.62
C TYR A 75 0.22 10.16 19.75
N GLY A 76 1.19 9.58 19.02
CA GLY A 76 1.40 8.14 19.01
C GLY A 76 0.29 7.33 18.33
N ASP A 77 -0.64 7.99 17.64
CA ASP A 77 -1.93 7.43 17.19
C ASP A 77 -2.74 6.80 18.34
N GLY A 78 -2.58 7.35 19.56
CA GLY A 78 -3.19 6.81 20.78
C GLY A 78 -2.56 5.50 21.29
N LYS A 79 -1.45 5.06 20.69
CA LYS A 79 -0.69 3.87 21.06
C LYS A 79 0.51 4.22 21.97
N SER A 80 1.14 3.20 22.54
CA SER A 80 2.25 3.34 23.49
C SER A 80 3.34 2.28 23.29
N GLY A 81 4.56 2.56 23.76
CA GLY A 81 5.71 1.67 23.62
C GLY A 81 6.03 1.39 22.15
N ASP A 82 6.33 0.14 21.82
CA ASP A 82 6.71 -0.27 20.46
C ASP A 82 5.62 -0.06 19.39
N ALA A 83 4.36 0.11 19.80
CA ALA A 83 3.25 0.40 18.90
C ALA A 83 3.05 1.90 18.63
N THR A 84 3.76 2.80 19.32
CA THR A 84 3.62 4.26 19.17
C THR A 84 3.97 4.68 17.75
N ASN A 85 3.08 5.42 17.08
CA ASN A 85 3.27 5.86 15.70
C ASN A 85 3.79 7.29 15.59
N PHE A 86 4.73 7.51 14.66
CA PHE A 86 5.32 8.82 14.36
C PHE A 86 5.39 9.10 12.85
N GLY A 87 5.50 10.38 12.50
CA GLY A 87 5.69 10.82 11.12
C GLY A 87 4.42 10.72 10.27
N ILE A 88 4.53 11.09 9.00
CA ILE A 88 3.43 11.09 8.04
C ILE A 88 3.04 9.68 7.60
N PHE A 89 3.95 8.72 7.78
CA PHE A 89 3.72 7.32 7.47
C PHE A 89 3.16 6.55 8.66
N LYS A 90 3.01 7.17 9.86
CA LYS A 90 2.66 6.48 11.11
C LYS A 90 3.59 5.29 11.43
N GLN A 91 4.89 5.46 11.23
CA GLN A 91 5.88 4.41 11.51
C GLN A 91 5.85 4.05 12.99
N ASN A 92 5.72 2.75 13.32
CA ASN A 92 5.71 2.32 14.71
C ASN A 92 7.13 2.27 15.31
N TRP A 93 7.25 2.53 16.62
CA TRP A 93 8.52 2.59 17.32
C TRP A 93 9.35 1.30 17.23
N TYR A 94 8.70 0.13 17.18
CA TYR A 94 9.40 -1.14 16.96
C TYR A 94 10.21 -1.11 15.66
N MET A 95 9.59 -0.75 14.54
CA MET A 95 10.29 -0.70 13.26
C MET A 95 11.42 0.34 13.34
N LEU A 96 11.13 1.55 13.82
CA LEU A 96 12.09 2.64 13.91
C LEU A 96 13.35 2.24 14.69
N ARG A 97 13.23 1.72 15.92
CA ARG A 97 14.39 1.42 16.77
C ARG A 97 15.21 0.20 16.34
N HIS A 98 14.68 -0.61 15.43
CA HIS A 98 15.38 -1.80 14.90
C HIS A 98 15.98 -1.60 13.51
N SER A 99 15.56 -0.59 12.75
CA SER A 99 16.06 -0.38 11.39
C SER A 99 16.51 1.04 11.06
N ALA A 100 15.91 2.08 11.64
CA ALA A 100 16.26 3.45 11.30
C ALA A 100 17.56 3.88 11.97
N SER A 101 18.50 4.40 11.19
CA SER A 101 19.84 4.80 11.65
C SER A 101 19.82 5.79 12.82
N GLU A 102 18.85 6.71 12.85
CA GLU A 102 18.61 7.67 13.94
C GLU A 102 18.27 7.00 15.28
N PHE A 103 17.60 5.84 15.26
CA PHE A 103 17.04 5.19 16.44
C PHE A 103 17.61 3.79 16.71
N LEU A 104 18.54 3.32 15.87
CA LEU A 104 19.01 1.95 15.88
C LEU A 104 19.60 1.56 17.25
N GLY A 105 18.99 0.55 17.87
CA GLY A 105 19.42 0.03 19.17
C GLY A 105 18.87 0.77 20.39
N GLN A 106 18.01 1.78 20.18
CA GLN A 106 17.25 2.39 21.27
C GLN A 106 16.25 1.40 21.88
N THR A 107 15.82 1.69 23.11
CA THR A 107 14.93 0.84 23.89
C THR A 107 13.48 1.28 23.74
N VAL A 108 12.55 0.49 24.28
CA VAL A 108 11.11 0.87 24.31
C VAL A 108 10.89 2.14 25.15
N ASP A 109 11.69 2.35 26.20
CA ASP A 109 11.57 3.51 27.09
C ASP A 109 12.03 4.82 26.40
N ASP A 110 12.79 4.70 25.31
CA ASP A 110 13.26 5.84 24.50
C ASP A 110 12.23 6.31 23.46
N VAL A 111 11.00 5.80 23.50
CA VAL A 111 9.95 6.03 22.49
C VAL A 111 9.69 7.50 22.16
N ASP A 112 9.80 8.38 23.14
CA ASP A 112 9.59 9.82 22.93
C ASP A 112 10.62 10.45 21.98
N ASN A 113 11.78 9.81 21.75
CA ASN A 113 12.75 10.25 20.75
C ASN A 113 12.19 10.17 19.32
N GLY A 114 11.24 9.26 19.05
CA GLY A 114 10.57 9.15 17.75
C GLY A 114 9.73 10.39 17.38
N ALA A 115 9.35 11.21 18.37
CA ALA A 115 8.55 12.42 18.14
C ALA A 115 9.24 13.46 17.24
N ILE A 116 10.57 13.38 17.07
CA ILE A 116 11.30 14.25 16.11
C ILE A 116 10.74 14.12 14.69
N LEU A 117 10.29 12.93 14.28
CA LEU A 117 9.72 12.67 12.95
C LEU A 117 8.41 13.42 12.70
N ASN A 118 7.72 13.84 13.76
CA ASN A 118 6.51 14.65 13.62
C ASN A 118 6.80 16.08 13.14
N SER A 119 8.06 16.52 13.22
CA SER A 119 8.49 17.89 12.91
C SER A 119 9.63 17.98 11.89
N ASP A 120 10.34 16.88 11.64
CA ASP A 120 11.43 16.79 10.67
C ASP A 120 11.08 15.77 9.58
N LEU A 121 10.54 16.29 8.48
CA LEU A 121 10.10 15.47 7.33
C LEU A 121 11.26 14.72 6.66
N GLY A 122 12.45 15.30 6.62
CA GLY A 122 13.61 14.65 6.02
C GLY A 122 14.04 13.43 6.82
N LYS A 123 14.05 13.54 8.16
CA LYS A 123 14.30 12.39 9.04
C LYS A 123 13.22 11.32 8.94
N ASP A 124 11.95 11.71 8.80
CA ASP A 124 10.84 10.77 8.66
C ASP A 124 10.98 9.92 7.40
N ILE A 125 11.24 10.56 6.26
CA ILE A 125 11.48 9.87 4.98
C ILE A 125 12.71 8.97 5.07
N GLN A 126 13.82 9.47 5.62
CA GLN A 126 15.03 8.65 5.78
C GLN A 126 14.78 7.43 6.66
N ALA A 127 14.08 7.57 7.79
CA ALA A 127 13.77 6.46 8.68
C ALA A 127 12.90 5.38 7.99
N ARG A 128 11.96 5.80 7.14
CA ARG A 128 11.16 4.87 6.33
C ARG A 128 12.01 4.12 5.30
N HIS A 129 12.93 4.83 4.66
CA HIS A 129 13.86 4.26 3.67
C HIS A 129 14.82 3.27 4.33
N ASP A 130 15.41 3.63 5.47
CA ASP A 130 16.25 2.74 6.29
C ASP A 130 15.49 1.46 6.68
N GLY A 131 14.21 1.61 7.06
CA GLY A 131 13.34 0.49 7.39
C GLY A 131 13.17 -0.50 6.25
N GLU A 132 12.86 -0.01 5.06
CA GLU A 132 12.68 -0.88 3.91
C GLU A 132 14.00 -1.49 3.42
N GLU A 133 15.11 -0.74 3.48
CA GLU A 133 16.44 -1.26 3.16
C GLU A 133 16.83 -2.41 4.11
N TYR A 134 16.57 -2.26 5.40
CA TYR A 134 16.91 -3.26 6.41
C TYR A 134 16.06 -4.54 6.30
N TYR A 135 14.73 -4.39 6.23
CA TYR A 135 13.80 -5.52 6.27
C TYR A 135 13.49 -6.12 4.90
N GLY A 136 13.68 -5.34 3.83
CA GLY A 136 13.13 -5.62 2.51
C GLY A 136 11.63 -5.31 2.43
N TYR A 137 11.13 -5.19 1.21
CA TYR A 137 9.76 -4.73 0.91
C TYR A 137 8.66 -5.44 1.71
N GLU A 138 8.53 -6.76 1.57
CA GLU A 138 7.42 -7.52 2.18
C GLU A 138 7.48 -7.49 3.72
N THR A 139 8.65 -7.72 4.30
CA THR A 139 8.84 -7.71 5.75
C THR A 139 8.65 -6.32 6.33
N TRP A 140 9.09 -5.27 5.64
CA TRP A 140 8.86 -3.89 6.07
C TRP A 140 7.37 -3.56 6.11
N PHE A 141 6.62 -3.86 5.05
CA PHE A 141 5.17 -3.65 5.04
C PHE A 141 4.47 -4.45 6.14
N SER A 142 4.91 -5.69 6.35
CA SER A 142 4.37 -6.56 7.40
C SER A 142 4.61 -5.97 8.79
N GLY A 143 5.83 -5.51 9.07
CA GLY A 143 6.20 -4.88 10.33
C GLY A 143 5.65 -3.47 10.51
N HIS A 144 5.50 -2.71 9.44
CA HIS A 144 4.83 -1.41 9.44
C HIS A 144 3.38 -1.58 9.87
N ARG A 145 2.70 -2.56 9.26
CA ARG A 145 1.31 -2.89 9.55
C ARG A 145 1.13 -3.44 10.97
N ASN A 146 1.89 -4.46 11.37
CA ASN A 146 1.60 -5.25 12.57
C ASN A 146 2.79 -5.44 13.53
N GLY A 147 3.73 -4.49 13.53
CA GLY A 147 4.89 -4.45 14.42
C GLY A 147 5.73 -5.72 14.37
N GLU A 148 6.30 -6.10 15.51
CA GLU A 148 7.09 -7.33 15.67
C GLU A 148 6.38 -8.59 15.18
N SER A 149 5.07 -8.68 15.42
CA SER A 149 4.29 -9.85 15.01
C SER A 149 4.18 -9.96 13.48
N GLY A 150 4.11 -8.82 12.78
CA GLY A 150 4.16 -8.76 11.32
C GLY A 150 5.54 -9.10 10.77
N VAL A 151 6.62 -8.62 11.39
CA VAL A 151 7.99 -9.00 11.00
C VAL A 151 8.20 -10.51 11.11
N ASN A 152 7.69 -11.14 12.17
CA ASN A 152 7.83 -12.58 12.40
C ASN A 152 6.86 -13.46 11.59
N ASN A 153 5.79 -12.88 11.03
CA ASN A 153 4.79 -13.59 10.25
C ASN A 153 4.29 -12.71 9.08
N PRO A 154 5.15 -12.50 8.05
CA PRO A 154 4.82 -11.64 6.92
C PRO A 154 3.74 -12.23 6.02
N GLY A 155 3.10 -11.37 5.23
CA GLY A 155 2.21 -11.81 4.14
C GLY A 155 0.87 -12.42 4.59
N THR A 156 0.37 -12.07 5.79
CA THR A 156 -1.01 -12.40 6.19
C THR A 156 -2.03 -11.67 5.31
N ASP A 157 -3.28 -12.13 5.30
CA ASP A 157 -4.33 -11.53 4.47
C ASP A 157 -4.53 -10.02 4.73
N ASP A 158 -4.47 -9.59 6.00
CA ASP A 158 -4.55 -8.16 6.37
C ASP A 158 -3.36 -7.35 5.84
N ILE A 159 -2.16 -7.93 5.95
CA ILE A 159 -0.92 -7.31 5.45
C ILE A 159 -0.97 -7.18 3.93
N ASN A 160 -1.38 -8.24 3.22
CA ASN A 160 -1.48 -8.20 1.76
C ASN A 160 -2.54 -7.21 1.29
N ALA A 161 -3.67 -7.10 1.99
CA ALA A 161 -4.67 -6.08 1.70
C ALA A 161 -4.12 -4.66 1.85
N TYR A 162 -3.30 -4.41 2.88
CA TYR A 162 -2.60 -3.12 3.04
C TYR A 162 -1.57 -2.86 1.93
N ILE A 163 -0.77 -3.86 1.57
CA ILE A 163 0.21 -3.76 0.47
C ILE A 163 -0.50 -3.46 -0.86
N ASP A 164 -1.59 -4.17 -1.17
CA ASP A 164 -2.37 -3.99 -2.39
C ASP A 164 -3.03 -2.59 -2.44
N ALA A 165 -3.47 -2.07 -1.29
CA ALA A 165 -4.02 -0.73 -1.19
C ALA A 165 -2.96 0.35 -1.52
N VAL A 166 -1.76 0.23 -0.94
CA VAL A 166 -0.64 1.15 -1.24
C VAL A 166 -0.22 1.03 -2.69
N ALA A 167 -0.10 -0.18 -3.23
CA ALA A 167 0.25 -0.41 -4.63
C ALA A 167 -0.77 0.23 -5.57
N TRP A 168 -2.07 0.09 -5.30
CA TRP A 168 -3.13 0.72 -6.09
C TRP A 168 -3.04 2.26 -6.08
N ILE A 169 -2.81 2.86 -4.90
CA ILE A 169 -2.63 4.32 -4.77
C ILE A 169 -1.38 4.76 -5.56
N GLN A 170 -0.27 4.04 -5.43
CA GLN A 170 0.96 4.32 -6.16
C GLN A 170 0.74 4.30 -7.67
N GLU A 171 0.05 3.27 -8.19
CA GLU A 171 -0.32 3.19 -9.61
C GLU A 171 -1.16 4.39 -10.07
N GLN A 172 -2.07 4.90 -9.22
CA GLN A 172 -2.87 6.08 -9.58
C GLN A 172 -2.00 7.33 -9.66
N ILE A 173 -1.09 7.52 -8.70
CA ILE A 173 -0.15 8.65 -8.68
C ILE A 173 0.77 8.61 -9.92
N GLU A 174 1.20 7.42 -10.33
CA GLU A 174 2.09 7.22 -11.49
C GLU A 174 1.35 7.26 -12.84
N SER A 175 0.02 7.19 -12.85
CA SER A 175 -0.78 7.19 -14.09
C SER A 175 -0.75 8.51 -14.86
N ASP A 176 -0.47 9.63 -14.18
CA ASP A 176 -0.38 10.98 -14.76
C ASP A 176 0.48 11.85 -13.83
N GLU A 177 1.56 12.46 -14.34
CA GLU A 177 2.51 13.27 -13.55
C GLU A 177 1.83 14.38 -12.75
N LYS A 178 0.67 14.89 -13.21
CA LYS A 178 -0.07 15.91 -12.46
C LYS A 178 -0.45 15.44 -11.06
N TYR A 179 -0.70 14.14 -10.85
CA TYR A 179 -1.13 13.60 -9.56
C TYR A 179 -0.04 13.61 -8.49
N GLN A 180 1.22 13.82 -8.88
CA GLN A 180 2.32 14.02 -7.95
C GLN A 180 2.37 15.47 -7.40
N SER A 181 1.56 16.39 -7.94
CA SER A 181 1.61 17.83 -7.59
C SER A 181 0.24 18.51 -7.46
N ASP A 182 -0.85 17.86 -7.84
CA ASP A 182 -2.21 18.37 -7.66
C ASP A 182 -2.82 18.01 -6.30
N ASP A 183 -4.00 18.55 -6.03
CA ASP A 183 -4.75 18.36 -4.79
C ASP A 183 -5.56 17.04 -4.74
N THR A 184 -5.37 16.12 -5.71
CA THR A 184 -6.12 14.87 -5.77
C THR A 184 -5.57 13.87 -4.75
N ARG A 185 -6.40 13.42 -3.81
CA ARG A 185 -6.13 12.27 -2.96
C ARG A 185 -6.77 11.03 -3.57
N PHE A 186 -6.02 9.94 -3.63
CA PHE A 186 -6.52 8.59 -3.85
C PHE A 186 -6.61 7.87 -2.51
N TRP A 187 -7.67 7.11 -2.29
CA TRP A 187 -7.88 6.42 -1.03
C TRP A 187 -8.42 5.01 -1.25
N VAL A 188 -8.14 4.14 -0.29
CA VAL A 188 -8.69 2.79 -0.16
C VAL A 188 -9.15 2.63 1.28
N ASP A 189 -10.33 2.05 1.50
CA ASP A 189 -10.82 1.74 2.84
C ASP A 189 -10.10 0.49 3.37
N VAL A 190 -9.13 0.71 4.25
CA VAL A 190 -8.38 -0.34 4.93
C VAL A 190 -8.71 -0.25 6.42
N GLN A 191 -9.20 -1.36 6.98
CA GLN A 191 -9.54 -1.45 8.40
C GLN A 191 -8.33 -1.05 9.27
N ALA A 192 -8.52 -0.19 10.26
CA ALA A 192 -7.47 0.15 11.23
C ALA A 192 -7.23 -1.01 12.22
N ILE A 193 -5.99 -1.14 12.72
CA ILE A 193 -5.56 -2.11 13.76
C ILE A 193 -4.82 -1.43 14.90
#